data_AF-H5TR40-F1
#
_entry.id   AF-H5TR40-F1
#
_cell.length_a   1.000
_cell.length_b   1.000
_cell.length_c   1.000
_cell.angle_alpha   90.00
_cell.angle_beta   90.00
_cell.angle_gamma   90.00
#
_symmetry.space_group_name_H-M   'P 1'
#
loop_
_entity.id
_entity.type
_entity.pdbx_description
1 polymer ?
#
loop_
_entity_poly.entity_id
_entity_poly.type
_entity_poly.pdbx_seq_one_letter_code
_entity_poly.pdbx_strand_id
1 'polypeptide(L)' 'MHPRIVGHGPRIFEGLSDHVDLRLVERSELDVDIVVLRYEPVRPSAGSRSLSA' A
#
# COMPACT_ATOMS: atom_id res chain seq x y z
N MET A 1 -18.98 14.63 1.65
CA MET A 1 -18.66 13.36 0.96
C MET A 1 -18.19 12.40 2.04
N HIS A 2 -18.86 11.27 2.26
CA HIS A 2 -18.44 10.31 3.28
C HIS A 2 -17.52 9.24 2.66
N PRO A 3 -16.44 8.80 3.32
CA PRO A 3 -15.64 7.69 2.83
C PRO A 3 -16.51 6.43 2.85
N ARG A 4 -16.82 5.93 1.65
CA ARG A 4 -17.63 4.73 1.44
C ARG A 4 -16.74 3.69 0.78
N ILE A 5 -16.26 2.73 1.56
CA ILE A 5 -15.51 1.58 1.03
C ILE A 5 -16.52 0.67 0.36
N VAL A 6 -16.56 0.70 -0.97
CA VAL A 6 -17.33 -0.27 -1.76
C VAL A 6 -16.49 -1.55 -1.89
N GLY A 7 -17.04 -2.68 -1.46
CA GLY A 7 -16.42 -4.01 -1.63
C GLY A 7 -16.36 -4.50 -3.09
N HIS A 8 -16.84 -3.70 -4.04
CA HIS A 8 -16.84 -3.96 -5.47
C HIS A 8 -16.27 -2.72 -6.18
N GLY A 9 -14.98 -2.75 -6.52
CA GLY A 9 -14.25 -1.65 -7.15
C GLY A 9 -12.95 -2.16 -7.79
N PRO A 10 -12.17 -1.27 -8.43
CA PRO A 10 -10.88 -1.62 -9.01
C PRO A 10 -10.00 -2.31 -7.96
N ARG A 11 -9.45 -3.48 -8.31
CA ARG A 11 -8.53 -4.20 -7.45
C ARG A 11 -7.15 -3.55 -7.55
N ILE A 12 -6.94 -2.49 -6.77
CA ILE A 12 -5.71 -1.67 -6.78
C ILE A 12 -4.41 -2.45 -6.51
N PHE A 13 -4.51 -3.73 -6.08
CA PHE A 13 -3.39 -4.63 -5.80
C PHE A 13 -3.37 -5.88 -6.70
N GLU A 14 -4.22 -5.95 -7.73
CA GLU A 14 -4.23 -7.08 -8.67
C GLU A 14 -2.91 -7.14 -9.46
N GLY A 15 -2.29 -8.32 -9.53
CA GLY A 15 -1.03 -8.54 -10.26
C GLY A 15 0.24 -8.48 -9.41
N LEU A 16 0.16 -8.25 -8.09
CA LEU A 16 1.30 -8.45 -7.20
C LEU A 16 1.57 -9.97 -7.05
N SER A 17 2.77 -10.40 -7.48
CA SER A 17 3.22 -11.79 -7.34
C SER A 17 3.57 -12.14 -5.90
N ASP A 18 4.07 -11.16 -5.15
CA ASP A 18 4.59 -11.29 -3.80
C ASP A 18 4.00 -10.21 -2.87
N HIS A 19 4.09 -10.47 -1.57
CA HIS A 19 3.68 -9.49 -0.56
C HIS A 19 4.65 -8.30 -0.57
N VAL A 20 4.09 -7.09 -0.56
CA VAL A 20 4.88 -5.85 -0.45
C VAL A 20 4.67 -5.28 0.95
N ASP A 21 5.70 -5.40 1.78
CA ASP A 21 5.71 -4.77 3.09
C ASP A 21 5.89 -3.25 2.94
N LEU A 22 5.01 -2.49 3.60
CA LEU A 22 4.99 -1.03 3.53
C LEU A 22 5.23 -0.42 4.90
N ARG A 23 6.12 0.58 4.95
CA ARG A 23 6.34 1.42 6.13
C ARG A 23 5.64 2.76 5.94
N LEU A 24 4.78 3.14 6.87
CA LEU A 24 4.22 4.49 6.93
C LEU A 24 5.33 5.49 7.25
N VAL A 25 5.57 6.46 6.38
CA VAL A 25 6.60 7.49 6.56
C VAL A 25 6.03 8.88 6.73
N GLU A 26 4.75 9.08 6.38
CA GLU A 26 4.07 10.36 6.57
C GLU A 26 2.57 10.14 6.74
N ARG A 27 1.97 10.92 7.63
CA ARG A 27 0.53 11.10 7.74
C ARG A 27 0.25 12.59 7.82
N SER A 28 -0.65 13.07 6.97
CA SER A 28 -1.11 14.46 6.98
C SER A 28 -2.63 14.52 6.91
N GLU A 29 -3.19 15.50 7.61
CA GLU A 29 -4.62 15.82 7.57
C GLU A 29 -4.75 17.07 6.73
N LEU A 30 -5.37 16.94 5.55
CA LEU A 30 -5.52 18.05 4.60
C LEU A 30 -6.77 18.88 4.89
N ASP A 31 -7.78 18.25 5.50
CA ASP A 31 -9.03 18.84 5.95
C ASP A 31 -9.63 17.92 7.04
N VAL A 32 -10.73 18.32 7.66
CA VAL A 32 -11.40 17.59 8.76
C VAL A 32 -11.69 16.13 8.40
N ASP A 33 -12.00 15.85 7.14
CA ASP A 33 -12.40 14.51 6.67
C ASP A 33 -11.39 13.86 5.72
N ILE A 34 -10.25 14.51 5.46
CA ILE A 34 -9.26 14.05 4.47
C ILE A 34 -7.93 13.75 5.14
N VAL A 35 -7.55 12.47 5.11
CA VAL A 35 -6.24 11.99 5.57
C VAL A 35 -5.43 11.48 4.38
N VAL A 36 -4.18 11.90 4.29
CA VAL A 36 -3.20 11.41 3.33
C VAL A 36 -2.12 10.63 4.05
N LEU A 37 -1.78 9.46 3.52
CA LEU A 37 -0.75 8.57 4.06
C LEU A 37 0.31 8.33 2.99
N ARG A 38 1.58 8.56 3.32
CA ARG A 38 2.71 8.19 2.46
C ARG A 38 3.39 6.94 3.01
N TYR A 39 3.53 5.94 2.14
CA TYR A 39 4.21 4.69 2.44
C TYR A 39 5.45 4.53 1.57
N GLU A 40 6.47 3.90 2.13
CA GLU A 40 7.63 3.42 1.38
C GLU A 40 7.70 1.89 1.43
N PRO A 41 8.12 1.22 0.34
CA PRO A 41 8.35 -0.21 0.37
C PRO A 41 9.51 -0.54 1.29
N VAL A 42 9.32 -1.51 2.17
CA VAL A 42 10.39 -2.15 2.90
C VAL A 42 11.14 -3.01 1.90
N ARG A 43 12.34 -2.58 1.49
CA ARG A 43 13.15 -3.38 0.58
C ARG A 43 13.60 -4.63 1.34
N PRO A 44 13.31 -5.84 0.84
CA PRO A 44 14.00 -7.02 1.31
C PRO A 44 15.50 -6.79 1.12
N SER A 45 16.33 -7.19 2.09
CA SER A 45 17.76 -7.27 1.83
C SER A 45 17.97 -8.12 0.57
N ALA A 46 18.94 -7.74 -0.28
CA ALA A 46 19.13 -8.26 -1.63
C ALA A 46 19.38 -9.78 -1.73
N GLY A 47 19.29 -10.54 -0.63
CA GLY A 47 19.42 -12.00 -0.58
C GLY A 47 18.10 -12.80 -0.66
N SER A 48 16.93 -12.16 -0.70
CA SER A 48 15.63 -12.87 -0.73
C SER A 48 15.02 -13.01 -2.13
N ARG A 49 15.81 -12.88 -3.21
CA ARG A 49 15.35 -13.31 -4.53
C ARG A 49 15.52 -14.82 -4.64
N SER A 50 14.72 -15.56 -3.88
CA SER A 50 14.56 -17.00 -4.08
C SER A 50 13.96 -17.20 -5.46
N LEU A 51 14.67 -17.96 -6.28
CA LEU A 51 14.20 -18.49 -7.54
C LEU A 51 12.92 -19.30 -7.26
N SER A 52 11.75 -18.82 -7.70
CA SER A 52 10.63 -19.72 -7.95
C SER A 52 10.64 -20.10 -9.43
N ALA A 53 10.72 -21.40 -9.65
CA ALA A 53 10.75 -22.11 -10.93
C ALA A 53 9.61 -21.74 -11.88
#